data_AF-A0A957I2X2-F1
#
_entry.id   AF-A0A957I2X2-F1
#
_cell.length_a   1.000
_cell.length_b   1.000
_cell.length_c   1.000
_cell.angle_alpha   90.00
_cell.angle_beta   90.00
_cell.angle_gamma   90.00
#
_symmetry.space_group_name_H-M   'P 1'
#
loop_
_entity.id
_entity.type
_entity.pdbx_description
1 polymer ?
#
loop_
_entity_poly.entity_id
_entity_poly.type
_entity_poly.pdbx_seq_one_letter_code
_entity_poly.pdbx_strand_id
1 'polypeptide(L)'
;MKTVTDFADDADSSGWSLATTNYQLPTTTYQLSHRKCPMAIQLQTEIPPLYQDVSGALRVGDSRVLLEIVINAFEDGATPEAIVQRYPTVTLADAYAVIAYYLRHREDIEVYLAEREGLAKSVQRRIENQQGSATEMRNRLLARLQDKI
;
A
#
# COMPACT_ATOMS: atom_id res chain seq x y z
N MET A 1 26.29 0.53 -48.67
CA MET A 1 26.18 1.54 -47.60
C MET A 1 27.03 2.74 -48.02
N LYS A 2 26.44 3.73 -48.69
CA LYS A 2 27.14 4.93 -49.17
C LYS A 2 26.43 6.18 -48.65
N THR A 3 27.26 7.19 -48.44
CA THR A 3 27.17 8.38 -47.62
C THR A 3 26.31 9.51 -48.19
N VAL A 4 25.97 10.45 -47.28
CA VAL A 4 25.52 11.81 -47.56
C VAL A 4 26.49 12.49 -48.53
N THR A 5 25.98 12.84 -49.71
CA THR A 5 26.35 13.98 -50.55
C THR A 5 25.29 14.09 -51.63
N ASP A 6 25.04 15.31 -52.10
CA ASP A 6 24.25 15.67 -53.28
C ASP A 6 22.78 15.99 -53.01
N PHE A 7 22.56 17.21 -52.54
CA PHE A 7 21.38 17.99 -52.94
C PHE A 7 21.82 19.45 -53.13
N ALA A 8 22.59 19.66 -54.19
CA ALA A 8 22.77 20.96 -54.83
C ALA A 8 22.38 20.80 -56.30
N ASP A 9 21.80 21.87 -56.83
CA ASP A 9 21.44 22.11 -58.24
C ASP A 9 20.15 21.47 -58.76
N ASP A 10 19.06 22.23 -58.62
CA ASP A 10 18.24 22.60 -59.78
C ASP A 10 17.64 23.99 -59.52
N ALA A 11 18.37 25.00 -59.96
CA ALA A 11 17.93 26.39 -60.01
C ALA A 11 17.17 26.62 -61.32
N ASP A 12 15.85 26.42 -61.31
CA ASP A 12 14.97 26.94 -62.35
C ASP A 12 14.83 28.46 -62.19
N SER A 13 15.66 29.14 -62.98
CA SER A 13 15.63 30.58 -63.22
C SER A 13 14.27 31.01 -63.78
N SER A 14 13.31 31.27 -62.89
CA SER A 14 12.13 32.04 -63.21
C SER A 14 11.94 33.09 -62.12
N GLY A 15 11.84 34.35 -62.54
CA GLY A 15 12.00 35.52 -61.69
C GLY A 15 11.01 35.55 -60.54
N TRP A 16 11.51 35.29 -59.34
CA TRP A 16 10.80 35.62 -58.11
C TRP A 16 10.92 37.13 -57.89
N SER A 17 9.95 37.87 -58.44
CA SER A 17 9.64 39.20 -57.96
C SER A 17 9.43 39.08 -56.44
N LEU A 18 10.26 39.76 -55.66
CA LEU A 18 10.10 39.88 -54.21
C LEU A 18 8.82 40.69 -53.95
N ALA A 19 7.67 40.05 -54.09
CA ALA A 19 6.47 40.51 -53.44
C ALA A 19 6.75 40.39 -51.95
N THR A 20 7.14 41.50 -51.33
CA THR A 20 7.06 41.70 -49.89
C THR A 20 5.58 41.62 -49.52
N THR A 21 5.02 40.42 -49.55
CA THR A 21 3.71 40.14 -48.99
C THR A 21 3.89 40.30 -47.50
N ASN A 22 3.44 41.45 -47.00
CA ASN A 22 3.25 41.67 -45.58
C ASN A 22 2.28 40.59 -45.08
N TYR A 23 2.84 39.51 -44.55
CA TYR A 23 2.09 38.52 -43.79
C TYR A 23 1.66 39.20 -42.49
N GLN A 24 0.55 39.93 -42.57
CA GLN A 24 -0.17 40.45 -41.43
C GLN A 24 -0.74 39.22 -40.69
N LEU A 25 0.04 38.70 -39.74
CA LEU A 25 -0.47 37.71 -38.80
C LEU A 25 -1.74 38.32 -38.17
N PRO A 26 -2.89 37.63 -38.21
CA PRO A 26 -4.04 38.09 -37.46
C PRO A 26 -3.63 38.05 -36.00
N THR A 27 -3.44 39.21 -35.39
CA THR A 27 -3.42 39.37 -33.93
C THR A 27 -4.82 39.14 -33.40
N THR A 28 -5.35 37.93 -33.63
CA THR A 28 -6.47 37.42 -32.86
C THR A 28 -5.99 37.41 -31.43
N THR A 29 -6.50 38.36 -30.66
CA THR A 29 -6.37 38.36 -29.22
C THR A 29 -7.18 37.16 -28.76
N TYR A 30 -6.51 36.03 -28.55
CA TYR A 30 -7.11 34.88 -27.88
C TYR A 30 -7.49 35.37 -26.48
N GLN A 31 -8.77 35.73 -26.31
CA GLN A 31 -9.36 35.93 -24.99
C GLN A 31 -9.34 34.55 -24.33
N LEU A 32 -8.27 34.26 -23.59
CA LEU A 32 -8.19 33.10 -22.73
C LEU A 32 -9.26 33.31 -21.66
N SER A 33 -10.49 32.89 -21.97
CA SER A 33 -11.57 32.74 -21.01
C SER A 33 -10.95 32.09 -19.80
N HIS A 34 -11.05 32.75 -18.65
CA HIS A 34 -10.54 32.28 -17.37
C HIS A 34 -11.24 30.95 -17.08
N ARG A 35 -10.70 29.85 -17.61
CA ARG A 35 -11.15 28.51 -17.24
C ARG A 35 -10.86 28.46 -15.76
N LYS A 36 -11.93 28.46 -14.97
CA LYS A 36 -11.92 28.32 -13.53
C LYS A 36 -10.93 27.20 -13.22
N CYS A 37 -9.74 27.54 -12.73
CA CYS A 37 -8.72 26.56 -12.40
C CYS A 37 -9.39 25.57 -11.45
N PRO A 38 -9.40 24.26 -11.76
CA PRO A 38 -10.02 23.30 -10.87
C PRO A 38 -9.38 23.46 -9.48
N MET A 39 -10.23 23.47 -8.45
CA MET A 39 -9.84 23.74 -7.07
C MET A 39 -8.60 22.92 -6.72
N ALA A 40 -7.53 23.61 -6.31
CA ALA A 40 -6.28 22.98 -5.96
C ALA A 40 -6.49 22.09 -4.73
N ILE A 41 -6.35 20.77 -4.90
CA ILE A 41 -6.34 19.82 -3.79
C ILE A 41 -4.95 19.90 -3.13
N GLN A 42 -4.93 20.05 -1.81
CA GLN A 42 -3.72 19.96 -1.01
C GLN A 42 -3.40 18.49 -0.76
N LEU A 43 -2.22 18.02 -1.19
CA LEU A 43 -1.76 16.67 -0.90
C LEU A 43 -1.28 16.60 0.56
N GLN A 44 -1.74 15.60 1.30
CA GLN A 44 -1.40 15.40 2.71
C GLN A 44 -0.59 14.12 2.87
N THR A 45 0.44 14.16 3.71
CA THR A 45 1.17 12.96 4.15
C THR A 45 0.44 12.37 5.34
N GLU A 46 -0.18 11.21 5.15
CA GLU A 46 -0.84 10.49 6.23
C GLU A 46 0.10 9.47 6.85
N ILE A 47 0.15 9.44 8.18
CA ILE A 47 0.84 8.40 8.94
C ILE A 47 0.01 7.12 8.79
N PRO A 48 0.61 5.95 8.52
CA PRO A 48 -0.12 4.70 8.48
C PRO A 48 -0.92 4.51 9.77
N PRO A 49 -2.16 4.00 9.70
CA PRO A 49 -3.02 3.83 10.86
C PRO A 49 -2.55 2.62 11.68
N LEU A 50 -1.38 2.75 12.29
CA LEU A 50 -0.71 1.76 13.10
C LEU A 50 -0.35 2.39 14.44
N TYR A 51 -0.67 1.68 15.52
CA TYR A 51 -0.27 2.08 16.87
C TYR A 51 0.30 0.88 17.63
N GLN A 52 1.21 1.16 18.55
CA GLN A 52 1.79 0.16 19.44
C GLN A 52 1.00 0.12 20.74
N ASP A 53 0.60 -1.08 21.16
CA ASP A 53 -0.09 -1.27 22.44
C ASP A 53 0.88 -1.37 23.63
N VAL A 54 0.33 -1.48 24.85
CA VAL A 54 1.11 -1.63 26.09
C VAL A 54 1.99 -2.89 26.13
N SER A 55 1.69 -3.88 25.29
CA SER A 55 2.48 -5.11 25.16
C SER A 55 3.58 -5.00 24.09
N GLY A 56 3.69 -3.85 23.42
CA GLY A 56 4.63 -3.61 22.33
C GLY A 56 4.14 -4.14 20.98
N ALA A 57 2.90 -4.61 20.87
CA ALA A 57 2.36 -5.18 19.64
C ALA A 57 1.73 -4.09 18.76
N LEU A 58 1.99 -4.15 17.44
CA LEU A 58 1.40 -3.24 16.47
C LEU A 58 -0.03 -3.65 16.11
N ARG A 59 -0.94 -2.66 16.13
CA ARG A 59 -2.38 -2.79 15.86
C ARG A 59 -2.83 -1.80 14.80
N VAL A 60 -3.92 -2.14 14.11
CA VAL A 60 -4.46 -1.39 12.97
C VAL A 60 -5.61 -0.47 13.39
N GLY A 61 -5.55 0.80 12.98
CA GLY A 61 -6.58 1.82 13.21
C GLY A 61 -6.86 2.03 14.70
N ASP A 62 -8.14 2.06 15.08
CA ASP A 62 -8.59 1.99 16.49
C ASP A 62 -8.94 0.55 16.91
N SER A 63 -8.63 -0.44 16.07
CA SER A 63 -9.04 -1.82 16.27
C SER A 63 -8.08 -2.59 17.18
N ARG A 64 -8.56 -3.71 17.72
CA ARG A 64 -7.71 -4.70 18.41
C ARG A 64 -7.11 -5.74 17.45
N VAL A 65 -7.12 -5.49 16.14
CA VAL A 65 -6.53 -6.42 15.17
C VAL A 65 -5.04 -6.14 15.06
N LEU A 66 -4.25 -7.20 15.20
CA LEU A 66 -2.79 -7.13 15.09
C LEU A 66 -2.38 -6.95 13.64
N LEU A 67 -1.29 -6.21 13.43
CA LEU A 67 -0.65 -6.06 12.11
C LEU A 67 -0.31 -7.43 11.49
N GLU A 68 0.23 -8.33 12.30
CA GLU A 68 0.58 -9.72 11.94
C GLU A 68 -0.59 -10.46 11.25
N ILE A 69 -1.81 -10.28 11.77
CA ILE A 69 -3.01 -10.96 11.26
C ILE A 69 -3.38 -10.45 9.86
N VAL A 70 -3.32 -9.13 9.67
CA VAL A 70 -3.66 -8.50 8.38
C VAL A 70 -2.64 -8.88 7.32
N ILE A 71 -1.35 -8.84 7.66
CA ILE A 71 -0.27 -9.18 6.73
C ILE A 71 -0.35 -10.66 6.35
N ASN A 72 -0.44 -11.57 7.33
CA ASN A 72 -0.51 -13.00 7.04
C ASN A 72 -1.71 -13.33 6.14
N ALA A 73 -2.88 -12.74 6.41
CA ALA A 73 -4.07 -12.94 5.57
C ALA A 73 -3.84 -12.41 4.14
N PHE A 74 -3.17 -11.28 3.98
CA PHE A 74 -2.84 -10.72 2.66
C PHE A 74 -1.84 -11.61 1.91
N GLU A 75 -0.82 -12.13 2.59
CA GLU A 75 0.15 -13.07 2.00
C GLU A 75 -0.48 -14.42 1.62
N ASP A 76 -1.50 -14.86 2.38
CA ASP A 76 -2.35 -16.01 2.03
C ASP A 76 -3.26 -15.74 0.80
N GLY A 77 -3.22 -14.54 0.23
CA GLY A 77 -3.96 -14.14 -0.95
C GLY A 77 -5.34 -13.53 -0.67
N ALA A 78 -5.66 -13.22 0.60
CA ALA A 78 -6.90 -12.52 0.91
C ALA A 78 -6.84 -11.05 0.45
N THR A 79 -7.94 -10.57 -0.12
CA THR A 79 -8.05 -9.15 -0.49
C THR A 79 -8.33 -8.29 0.75
N PRO A 80 -8.02 -6.98 0.72
CA PRO A 80 -8.32 -6.07 1.83
C PRO A 80 -9.81 -6.09 2.26
N GLU A 81 -10.73 -6.24 1.30
CA GLU A 81 -12.16 -6.37 1.54
C GLU A 81 -12.51 -7.67 2.27
N ALA A 82 -11.89 -8.78 1.88
CA ALA A 82 -12.06 -10.06 2.56
C ALA A 82 -11.50 -10.02 4.00
N ILE A 83 -10.40 -9.31 4.21
CA ILE A 83 -9.82 -9.10 5.55
C ILE A 83 -10.78 -8.29 6.42
N VAL A 84 -11.35 -7.19 5.91
CA VAL A 84 -12.35 -6.40 6.64
C VAL A 84 -13.63 -7.20 6.90
N GLN A 85 -14.05 -8.05 5.97
CA GLN A 85 -15.19 -8.94 6.19
C GLN A 85 -14.94 -9.92 7.36
N ARG A 86 -13.70 -10.43 7.49
CA ARG A 86 -13.30 -11.29 8.61
C ARG A 86 -13.12 -10.51 9.92
N TYR A 87 -12.71 -9.25 9.83
CA TYR A 87 -12.42 -8.37 10.97
C TYR A 87 -13.14 -7.01 10.84
N PRO A 88 -14.46 -6.95 11.12
CA PRO A 88 -15.29 -5.77 10.86
C PRO A 88 -14.95 -4.55 11.73
N THR A 89 -14.04 -4.70 12.70
CA THR A 89 -13.51 -3.59 13.50
C THR A 89 -12.43 -2.79 12.79
N VAL A 90 -11.86 -3.31 11.70
CA VAL A 90 -10.89 -2.61 10.86
C VAL A 90 -11.65 -1.90 9.75
N THR A 91 -11.40 -0.61 9.56
CA THR A 91 -12.03 0.10 8.44
C THR A 91 -11.39 -0.30 7.13
N LEU A 92 -12.14 -0.25 6.03
CA LEU A 92 -11.61 -0.60 4.72
C LEU A 92 -10.43 0.31 4.32
N ALA A 93 -10.52 1.61 4.64
CA ALA A 93 -9.44 2.56 4.41
C ALA A 93 -8.16 2.17 5.15
N ASP A 94 -8.27 1.78 6.42
CA ASP A 94 -7.12 1.37 7.22
C ASP A 94 -6.48 0.10 6.68
N ALA A 95 -7.29 -0.88 6.24
CA ALA A 95 -6.77 -2.11 5.64
C ALA A 95 -5.91 -1.81 4.39
N TYR A 96 -6.40 -0.96 3.49
CA TYR A 96 -5.61 -0.52 2.33
C TYR A 96 -4.37 0.26 2.73
N ALA A 97 -4.48 1.20 3.67
CA ALA A 97 -3.36 2.03 4.10
C ALA A 97 -2.24 1.17 4.72
N VAL A 98 -2.59 0.19 5.55
CA VAL A 98 -1.64 -0.75 6.16
C VAL A 98 -0.98 -1.65 5.11
N ILE A 99 -1.75 -2.23 4.18
CA ILE A 99 -1.19 -3.07 3.12
C ILE A 99 -0.28 -2.24 2.22
N ALA A 100 -0.68 -1.02 1.86
CA ALA A 100 0.16 -0.13 1.08
C ALA A 100 1.45 0.26 1.82
N TYR A 101 1.39 0.45 3.15
CA TYR A 101 2.57 0.68 3.97
C TYR A 101 3.47 -0.54 4.01
N TYR A 102 2.90 -1.74 4.18
CA TYR A 102 3.61 -3.02 4.15
C TYR A 102 4.39 -3.22 2.85
N LEU A 103 3.74 -3.00 1.71
CA LEU A 103 4.37 -3.14 0.40
C LEU A 103 5.53 -2.15 0.18
N ARG A 104 5.52 -1.00 0.86
CA ARG A 104 6.60 0.01 0.77
C ARG A 104 7.75 -0.23 1.77
N HIS A 105 7.50 -0.89 2.89
CA HIS A 105 8.44 -1.08 3.99
C HIS A 105 8.54 -2.56 4.40
N ARG A 106 8.58 -3.43 3.40
CA ARG A 106 8.48 -4.88 3.60
C ARG A 106 9.57 -5.41 4.51
N GLU A 107 10.82 -5.00 4.28
CA GLU A 107 11.98 -5.45 5.05
C GLU A 107 11.85 -5.10 6.54
N ASP A 108 11.52 -3.85 6.87
CA ASP A 108 11.37 -3.38 8.25
C ASP A 108 10.27 -4.16 9.00
N ILE A 109 9.17 -4.43 8.30
CA ILE A 109 8.03 -5.14 8.89
C ILE A 109 8.33 -6.62 9.02
N GLU A 110 8.99 -7.26 8.05
CA GLU A 110 9.42 -8.65 8.15
C GLU A 110 10.38 -8.88 9.32
N VAL A 111 11.30 -7.93 9.59
CA VAL A 111 12.16 -7.97 10.79
C VAL A 111 11.31 -7.94 12.07
N TYR A 112 10.36 -7.01 12.16
CA TYR A 112 9.43 -6.94 13.29
C TYR A 112 8.63 -8.24 13.46
N LEU A 113 8.09 -8.81 12.39
CA LEU A 113 7.31 -10.05 12.43
C LEU A 113 8.16 -11.24 12.90
N ALA A 114 9.41 -11.34 12.45
CA ALA A 114 10.34 -12.39 12.86
C ALA A 114 10.69 -12.31 14.36
N GLU A 115 10.94 -11.12 14.88
CA GLU A 115 11.18 -10.90 16.31
C GLU A 115 9.96 -11.33 17.15
N ARG A 116 8.76 -10.97 16.71
CA ARG A 116 7.49 -11.32 17.36
C ARG A 116 7.24 -12.83 17.37
N GLU A 117 7.51 -13.50 16.26
CA GLU A 117 7.39 -14.96 16.18
C GLU A 117 8.37 -15.66 17.15
N GLY A 118 9.60 -15.15 17.23
CA GLY A 118 10.60 -15.64 18.20
C GLY A 118 10.14 -15.49 19.65
N LEU A 119 9.58 -14.33 20.00
CA LEU A 119 8.99 -14.09 21.32
C LEU A 119 7.82 -15.06 21.58
N ALA A 120 6.89 -15.21 20.64
CA ALA A 120 5.75 -16.11 20.78
C ALA A 120 6.19 -17.57 21.02
N LYS A 121 7.16 -18.07 20.24
CA LYS A 121 7.74 -19.41 20.41
C LYS A 121 8.39 -19.58 21.77
N SER A 122 9.09 -18.55 22.27
CA SER A 122 9.71 -18.60 23.60
C SER A 122 8.67 -18.68 24.72
N VAL A 123 7.58 -17.91 24.62
CA VAL A 123 6.47 -17.94 25.59
C VAL A 123 5.77 -19.29 25.54
N GLN A 124 5.47 -19.80 24.35
CA GLN A 124 4.85 -21.11 24.16
C GLN A 124 5.68 -22.21 24.82
N ARG A 125 6.99 -22.26 24.56
CA ARG A 125 7.89 -23.25 25.18
C ARG A 125 7.90 -23.15 26.71
N ARG A 126 7.85 -21.93 27.27
CA ARG A 126 7.77 -21.73 28.72
C ARG A 126 6.46 -22.26 29.28
N ILE A 127 5.34 -22.01 28.60
CA ILE A 127 4.02 -22.51 29.01
C ILE A 127 3.98 -24.03 28.92
N GLU A 128 4.44 -24.64 27.83
CA GLU A 128 4.46 -26.11 27.65
C GLU A 128 5.38 -26.80 28.67
N ASN A 129 6.50 -26.18 29.04
CA ASN A 129 7.39 -26.72 30.07
C ASN A 129 6.81 -26.58 31.49
N GLN A 130 5.93 -25.61 31.73
CA GLN A 130 5.34 -25.33 33.05
C GLN A 130 3.99 -26.00 33.25
N GLN A 131 3.19 -26.08 32.19
CA GLN A 131 1.87 -26.69 32.19
C GLN A 131 2.02 -28.06 31.54
N GLY A 132 1.88 -29.11 32.35
CA GLY A 132 1.88 -30.48 31.85
C GLY A 132 0.89 -30.68 30.68
N SER A 133 1.00 -31.83 30.02
CA SER A 133 0.28 -32.16 28.79
C SER A 133 -1.17 -31.65 28.79
N ALA A 134 -1.54 -30.87 27.75
CA ALA A 134 -2.91 -30.37 27.59
C ALA A 134 -3.95 -31.51 27.63
N THR A 135 -3.55 -32.71 27.24
CA THR A 135 -4.34 -33.95 27.34
C THR A 135 -4.61 -34.34 28.79
N GLU A 136 -3.64 -34.19 29.70
CA GLU A 136 -3.82 -34.48 31.12
C GLU A 136 -4.78 -33.47 31.77
N MET A 137 -4.65 -32.18 31.45
CA MET A 137 -5.60 -31.17 31.89
C MET A 137 -7.02 -31.44 31.36
N ARG A 138 -7.14 -31.80 30.07
CA ARG A 138 -8.44 -32.18 29.47
C ARG A 138 -9.06 -33.38 30.18
N ASN A 139 -8.29 -34.44 30.40
CA ASN A 139 -8.77 -35.64 31.10
C ASN A 139 -9.23 -35.31 32.53
N ARG A 140 -8.48 -34.45 33.24
CA ARG A 140 -8.87 -33.96 34.56
C ARG A 140 -10.18 -33.18 34.55
N LEU A 141 -10.40 -32.35 33.53
CA LEU A 141 -11.64 -31.59 33.38
C LEU A 141 -12.82 -32.50 33.03
N LEU A 142 -12.62 -33.50 32.16
CA LEU A 142 -13.64 -34.48 31.82
C LEU A 142 -14.04 -35.34 33.02
N ALA A 143 -13.08 -35.76 33.84
CA ALA A 143 -13.35 -36.50 35.08
C ALA A 143 -14.22 -35.68 36.05
N ARG A 144 -13.97 -34.36 36.19
CA ARG A 144 -14.80 -33.47 37.03
C ARG A 144 -16.23 -33.29 36.53
N LEU A 145 -16.45 -33.41 35.22
CA LEU A 145 -17.79 -33.34 34.63
C LEU A 145 -18.56 -34.67 34.84
N GLN A 146 -17.84 -35.79 34.88
CA GLN A 146 -18.42 -37.11 35.14
C GLN A 146 -18.78 -37.33 36.62
N ASP A 147 -18.01 -36.77 37.55
CA ASP A 147 -18.26 -36.83 39.01
C ASP A 147 -19.48 -36.00 39.46
N LYS A 148 -20.07 -35.20 38.56
CA LYS A 148 -21.16 -34.26 38.85
C LYS A 148 -22.53 -34.72 38.34
N ILE A 149 -22.66 -35.99 37.99
CA ILE A 149 -23.88 -36.69 37.53
C ILE A 149 -24.21 -37.76 38.55
#